data_AF-A0AAV8ZD19-F1
#
_entry.id   AF-A0AAV8ZD19-F1
#
_cell.length_a   1.000
_cell.length_b   1.000
_cell.length_c   1.000
_cell.angle_alpha   90.00
_cell.angle_beta   90.00
_cell.angle_gamma   90.00
#
_symmetry.space_group_name_H-M   'P 1'
#
loop_
_entity.id
_entity.type
_entity.pdbx_description
1 polymer ?
#
loop_
_entity_poly.entity_id
_entity_poly.type
_entity_poly.pdbx_seq_one_letter_code
_entity_poly.pdbx_strand_id
1 'polypeptide(L)'
;MQRSLEQQMAIKFCVKLEKSAAETIPILSKAFGVDCLSDRQMFRWHNSVAEGREDVNDKNRVGQPSTSSSDNNVKRVRDLLNTDRRLSVRLISETLDITKTIVHEIVSESLGMRKVCAKLGCICTMWNILCTDATLKLYWHQK
;
A
#
# COMPACT_ATOMS: atom_id res chain seq x y z
N MET A 1 1.90 -5.94 16.04
CA MET A 1 2.94 -5.36 15.17
C MET A 1 4.02 -4.61 15.94
N GLN A 2 3.71 -3.75 16.94
CA GLN A 2 4.74 -2.97 17.65
C GLN A 2 5.81 -3.79 18.39
N ARG A 3 5.44 -4.93 19.00
CA ARG A 3 6.36 -5.77 19.81
C ARG A 3 7.55 -6.34 19.03
N SER A 4 7.43 -6.58 17.73
CA SER A 4 8.55 -7.14 16.94
C SER A 4 9.59 -6.08 16.57
N LEU A 5 9.20 -4.81 16.53
CA LEU A 5 10.05 -3.72 16.05
C LEU A 5 11.08 -3.32 17.12
N GLU A 6 10.65 -3.26 18.39
CA GLU A 6 11.53 -3.00 19.54
C GLU A 6 12.63 -4.06 19.68
N GLN A 7 12.27 -5.33 19.58
CA GLN A 7 13.23 -6.44 19.67
C GLN A 7 14.20 -6.45 18.48
N GLN A 8 13.74 -6.10 17.27
CA GLN A 8 14.61 -5.94 16.11
C GLN A 8 15.58 -4.76 16.25
N MET A 9 15.15 -3.65 16.86
CA MET A 9 16.04 -2.53 17.20
C MET A 9 17.10 -2.96 18.21
N ALA A 10 16.72 -3.75 19.23
CA ALA A 10 17.67 -4.29 20.20
C ALA A 10 18.70 -5.22 19.54
N ILE A 11 18.28 -6.08 18.61
CA ILE A 11 19.20 -6.91 17.80
C ILE A 11 20.17 -6.02 17.01
N LYS A 12 19.66 -4.97 16.34
CA LYS A 12 20.49 -4.03 15.58
C LYS A 12 21.49 -3.29 16.47
N PHE A 13 21.10 -2.94 17.69
CA PHE A 13 21.99 -2.36 18.69
C PHE A 13 23.12 -3.32 19.07
N CYS A 14 22.81 -4.60 19.32
CA CYS A 14 23.83 -5.61 19.62
C CYS A 14 24.81 -5.83 18.46
N VAL A 15 24.34 -5.82 17.21
CA VAL A 15 25.22 -5.91 16.03
C VAL A 15 26.15 -4.69 15.94
N LYS A 16 25.65 -3.48 16.21
CA LYS A 16 26.49 -2.25 16.28
C LYS A 16 27.52 -2.27 17.40
N LEU A 17 27.27 -3.04 18.47
CA LEU A 17 28.22 -3.29 19.56
C LEU A 17 29.19 -4.43 19.26
N GLU A 18 29.22 -4.94 18.02
CA GLU A 18 30.09 -6.04 17.57
C GLU A 18 29.88 -7.34 18.38
N LYS A 19 28.69 -7.52 18.96
CA LYS A 19 28.35 -8.75 19.67
C LYS A 19 27.99 -9.86 18.69
N SER A 20 28.48 -11.06 18.97
CA SER A 20 28.14 -12.24 18.20
C SER A 20 26.66 -12.64 18.40
N ALA A 21 26.10 -13.39 17.45
CA ALA A 21 24.72 -13.87 17.57
C ALA A 21 24.53 -14.74 18.83
N ALA A 22 25.54 -15.53 19.18
CA ALA A 22 25.54 -16.41 20.35
C ALA A 22 25.49 -15.63 21.69
N GLU A 23 26.06 -14.42 21.74
CA GLU A 23 25.95 -13.54 22.91
C GLU A 23 24.65 -12.71 22.89
N THR A 24 24.16 -12.37 21.69
CA THR A 24 22.98 -11.52 21.53
C THR A 24 21.69 -12.23 21.96
N ILE A 25 21.54 -13.51 21.62
CA ILE A 25 20.37 -14.34 21.99
C ILE A 25 20.11 -14.37 23.50
N PRO A 26 21.07 -14.72 24.38
CA PRO A 26 20.83 -14.74 25.82
C PRO A 26 20.59 -13.34 26.41
N ILE A 27 21.21 -12.29 25.85
CA ILE A 27 20.96 -10.90 26.27
C ILE A 27 19.50 -10.52 26.01
N LEU A 28 18.99 -10.83 24.82
CA LEU A 28 17.61 -10.52 24.43
C LEU A 28 16.59 -11.39 25.15
N SER A 29 16.89 -12.68 25.36
CA SER A 29 16.05 -13.57 26.16
C SER A 29 15.94 -13.08 27.60
N LYS A 30 17.03 -12.57 28.19
CA LYS A 30 17.00 -11.94 29.52
C LYS A 30 16.23 -10.61 29.55
N ALA A 31 16.32 -9.80 28.50
CA ALA A 31 15.65 -8.51 28.44
C ALA A 31 14.13 -8.61 28.22
N PHE A 32 13.70 -9.51 27.32
CA PHE A 32 12.29 -9.63 26.90
C PHE A 32 11.54 -10.83 27.52
N GLY A 33 12.26 -11.77 28.14
CA GLY A 33 11.68 -12.91 28.85
C GLY A 33 10.79 -13.76 27.95
N VAL A 34 9.54 -13.96 28.38
CA VAL A 34 8.55 -14.83 27.70
C VAL A 34 8.09 -14.26 26.36
N ASP A 35 8.14 -12.94 26.19
CA ASP A 35 7.70 -12.26 24.97
C ASP A 35 8.81 -12.14 23.91
N CYS A 36 9.96 -12.75 24.13
CA CYS A 36 11.11 -12.70 23.23
C CYS A 36 10.86 -13.46 21.91
N LEU A 37 11.42 -12.97 20.80
CA LEU A 37 11.51 -13.70 19.54
C LEU A 37 12.17 -15.07 19.77
N SER A 38 11.80 -16.07 18.95
CA SER A 38 12.50 -17.36 19.01
C SER A 38 13.98 -17.19 18.64
N ASP A 39 14.85 -18.03 19.21
CA ASP A 39 16.29 -18.05 18.92
C ASP A 39 16.60 -18.08 17.42
N ARG A 40 15.82 -18.87 16.66
CA ARG A 40 15.95 -18.95 15.20
C ARG A 40 15.62 -17.63 14.51
N GLN A 41 14.62 -16.90 14.99
CA GLN A 41 14.27 -15.57 14.44
C GLN A 41 15.33 -14.53 14.81
N MET A 42 15.80 -14.53 16.06
CA MET A 42 16.88 -13.64 16.51
C MET A 42 18.16 -13.85 15.70
N PHE A 43 18.55 -15.10 15.49
CA PHE A 43 19.72 -15.45 14.66
C PHE A 43 19.58 -14.97 13.22
N ARG A 44 18.43 -15.21 12.59
CA ARG A 44 18.18 -14.74 11.21
C ARG A 44 18.25 -13.22 11.10
N TRP A 45 17.69 -12.51 12.07
CA TRP A 45 17.73 -11.05 12.12
C TRP A 45 19.15 -10.53 12.35
N HIS A 46 19.90 -11.13 13.29
CA HIS A 46 21.28 -10.76 13.56
C HIS A 46 22.14 -10.88 12.29
N ASN A 47 22.08 -12.03 11.59
CA ASN A 47 22.80 -12.21 10.32
C ASN A 47 22.35 -11.22 9.25
N SER A 48 21.04 -11.00 9.10
CA SER A 48 20.52 -10.06 8.10
C SER A 48 21.04 -8.64 8.33
N VAL A 49 21.12 -8.20 9.59
CA VAL A 49 21.65 -6.86 9.94
C VAL A 49 23.17 -6.81 9.75
N ALA A 50 23.89 -7.88 10.10
CA ALA A 50 25.33 -7.99 9.87
C ALA A 50 25.69 -7.99 8.37
N GLU A 51 24.83 -8.55 7.51
CA GLU A 51 24.93 -8.51 6.04
C GLU A 51 24.59 -7.13 5.43
N GLY A 52 24.28 -6.12 6.25
CA GLY A 52 24.05 -4.74 5.79
C GLY A 52 22.58 -4.36 5.62
N ARG A 53 21.63 -5.13 6.16
CA ARG A 53 20.21 -4.70 6.17
C ARG A 53 19.99 -3.58 7.19
N GLU A 54 19.87 -2.35 6.71
CA GLU A 54 19.67 -1.18 7.57
C GLU A 54 18.22 -0.95 8.00
N ASP A 55 17.23 -1.45 7.24
CA ASP A 55 15.83 -1.14 7.49
C ASP A 55 15.18 -2.14 8.47
N VAL A 56 14.79 -1.62 9.63
CA VAL A 56 14.05 -2.32 10.69
C VAL A 56 12.55 -2.25 10.43
N ASN A 57 12.11 -1.30 9.59
CA ASN A 57 10.72 -1.27 9.21
C ASN A 57 10.47 -2.40 8.21
N ASP A 58 9.40 -3.16 8.42
CA ASP A 58 8.88 -4.00 7.35
C ASP A 58 8.53 -3.01 6.24
N LYS A 59 9.33 -2.97 5.17
CA LYS A 59 8.99 -2.17 3.99
C LYS A 59 7.54 -2.49 3.73
N ASN A 60 6.70 -1.44 3.71
CA ASN A 60 5.27 -1.57 3.48
C ASN A 60 5.15 -2.65 2.42
N ARG A 61 4.53 -3.80 2.74
CA ARG A 61 4.35 -4.87 1.76
C ARG A 61 3.44 -4.26 0.70
N VAL A 62 4.05 -3.55 -0.24
CA VAL A 62 3.47 -3.19 -1.50
C VAL A 62 3.28 -4.56 -2.10
N GLY A 63 2.09 -5.11 -1.89
CA GLY A 63 1.63 -6.27 -2.65
C GLY A 63 2.02 -5.97 -4.08
N GLN A 64 2.69 -6.94 -4.71
CA GLN A 64 3.17 -6.84 -6.08
C GLN A 64 2.14 -6.05 -6.89
N PRO A 65 2.46 -4.85 -7.40
CA PRO A 65 1.57 -4.18 -8.31
C PRO A 65 1.39 -5.19 -9.44
N SER A 66 0.18 -5.71 -9.60
CA SER A 66 -0.08 -6.61 -10.70
C SER A 66 0.38 -5.87 -11.95
N THR A 67 1.28 -6.47 -12.73
CA THR A 67 1.92 -5.88 -13.92
C THR A 67 0.93 -5.36 -14.97
N SER A 68 -0.36 -5.53 -14.71
CA SER A 68 -1.51 -5.02 -15.44
C SER A 68 -1.92 -3.58 -15.14
N SER A 69 -1.45 -2.96 -14.05
CA SER A 69 -1.65 -1.52 -13.78
C SER A 69 -0.59 -0.65 -14.46
N SER A 70 -0.27 -0.94 -15.72
CA SER A 70 0.61 -0.10 -16.55
C SER A 70 0.03 1.33 -16.62
N ASP A 71 0.90 2.34 -16.60
CA ASP A 71 0.52 3.77 -16.72
C ASP A 71 -0.42 4.04 -17.91
N ASN A 72 -0.32 3.23 -18.97
CA ASN A 72 -1.21 3.30 -20.13
C ASN A 72 -2.67 2.94 -19.78
N ASN A 73 -2.87 1.88 -19.00
CA ASN A 73 -4.21 1.45 -18.57
C ASN A 73 -4.81 2.47 -17.59
N VAL A 74 -4.00 3.05 -16.72
CA VAL A 74 -4.43 4.13 -15.80
C VAL A 74 -4.93 5.35 -16.58
N LYS A 75 -4.20 5.76 -17.63
CA LYS A 75 -4.61 6.86 -18.52
C LYS A 75 -5.92 6.54 -19.25
N ARG A 76 -6.03 5.36 -19.87
CA ARG A 76 -7.24 4.94 -20.60
C ARG A 76 -8.50 4.93 -19.70
N VAL A 77 -8.37 4.41 -18.47
CA VAL A 77 -9.47 4.41 -17.48
C VAL A 77 -9.82 5.84 -17.06
N ARG A 78 -8.80 6.69 -16.84
CA ARG A 78 -9.00 8.10 -16.47
C ARG A 78 -9.73 8.89 -17.57
N ASP A 79 -9.33 8.72 -18.83
CA ASP A 79 -9.93 9.43 -19.97
C ASP A 79 -11.38 9.01 -20.18
N LEU A 80 -11.68 7.72 -20.00
CA LEU A 80 -13.03 7.18 -20.10
C LEU A 80 -13.93 7.71 -18.98
N LEU A 81 -13.43 7.78 -17.74
CA LEU A 81 -14.14 8.36 -16.59
C LEU A 81 -14.30 9.89 -16.67
N ASN A 82 -13.39 10.58 -17.36
CA ASN A 82 -13.52 12.01 -17.65
C ASN A 82 -14.61 12.28 -18.71
N THR A 83 -14.83 11.34 -19.62
CA THR A 83 -15.89 11.43 -20.64
C THR A 83 -17.26 11.12 -20.04
N ASP A 84 -17.38 10.04 -19.27
CA ASP A 84 -18.60 9.73 -18.50
C ASP A 84 -18.25 9.16 -17.12
N ARG A 85 -18.49 9.98 -16.10
CA ARG A 85 -18.22 9.64 -14.69
C ARG A 85 -19.24 8.66 -14.10
N ARG A 86 -20.34 8.36 -14.80
CA ARG A 86 -21.39 7.43 -14.33
C ARG A 86 -21.14 5.99 -14.79
N LEU A 87 -20.08 5.74 -15.55
CA LEU A 87 -19.75 4.40 -16.04
C LEU A 87 -19.46 3.45 -14.88
N SER A 88 -20.04 2.25 -14.98
CA SER A 88 -19.78 1.18 -14.02
C SER A 88 -18.43 0.52 -14.30
N VAL A 89 -17.80 -0.03 -13.25
CA VAL A 89 -16.55 -0.82 -13.37
C VAL A 89 -16.69 -1.96 -14.39
N ARG A 90 -17.89 -2.55 -14.53
CA ARG A 90 -18.16 -3.59 -15.54
C ARG A 90 -18.07 -3.05 -16.95
N LEU A 91 -18.72 -1.92 -17.20
CA LEU A 91 -18.73 -1.30 -18.53
C LEU A 91 -17.33 -0.80 -18.94
N ILE A 92 -16.56 -0.26 -18.00
CA ILE A 92 -15.16 0.15 -18.26
C ILE A 92 -14.28 -1.07 -18.59
N SER A 93 -14.48 -2.19 -17.89
CA SER A 93 -13.79 -3.45 -18.14
C SER A 93 -14.07 -3.98 -19.54
N GLU A 94 -15.34 -3.97 -19.96
CA GLU A 94 -15.77 -4.39 -21.30
C GLU A 94 -15.24 -3.45 -22.41
N THR A 95 -15.25 -2.13 -22.19
CA THR A 95 -14.79 -1.15 -23.18
C THR A 95 -13.27 -1.19 -23.39
N LEU A 96 -12.49 -1.41 -22.33
CA LEU A 96 -11.03 -1.35 -22.40
C LEU A 96 -10.36 -2.72 -22.55
N ASP A 97 -11.15 -3.80 -22.49
CA ASP A 97 -10.72 -5.20 -22.42
C ASP A 97 -9.71 -5.45 -21.29
N ILE A 98 -10.03 -4.93 -20.11
CA ILE A 98 -9.21 -5.04 -18.90
C ILE A 98 -10.01 -5.81 -17.86
N THR A 99 -9.37 -6.68 -17.07
CA THR A 99 -10.11 -7.40 -16.03
C THR A 99 -10.70 -6.44 -15.00
N LYS A 100 -11.93 -6.74 -14.57
CA LYS A 100 -12.69 -5.94 -13.61
C LYS A 100 -11.91 -5.64 -12.32
N THR A 101 -11.07 -6.58 -11.87
CA THR A 101 -10.23 -6.42 -10.67
C THR A 101 -9.24 -5.27 -10.83
N ILE A 102 -8.57 -5.20 -11.98
CA ILE A 102 -7.59 -4.15 -12.29
C ILE A 102 -8.29 -2.79 -12.39
N VAL A 103 -9.44 -2.72 -13.07
CA VAL A 103 -10.21 -1.48 -13.15
C VAL A 103 -10.60 -0.98 -11.76
N HIS A 104 -11.03 -1.89 -10.88
CA HIS A 104 -11.36 -1.53 -9.49
C HIS A 104 -10.15 -1.00 -8.71
N GLU A 105 -8.99 -1.65 -8.86
CA GLU A 105 -7.72 -1.24 -8.25
C GLU A 105 -7.30 0.15 -8.77
N ILE A 106 -7.32 0.37 -10.08
CA ILE A 106 -6.99 1.67 -10.69
C ILE A 106 -7.93 2.77 -10.19
N VAL A 107 -9.24 2.52 -10.14
CA VAL A 107 -10.23 3.51 -9.70
C VAL A 107 -10.07 3.85 -8.22
N SER A 108 -9.82 2.85 -7.38
CA SER A 108 -9.77 3.01 -5.92
C SER A 108 -8.41 3.49 -5.41
N GLU A 109 -7.32 2.91 -5.93
CA GLU A 109 -5.96 3.15 -5.45
C GLU A 109 -5.23 4.21 -6.27
N SER A 110 -5.23 4.09 -7.61
CA SER A 110 -4.48 5.02 -8.47
C SER A 110 -5.20 6.35 -8.71
N LEU A 111 -6.53 6.34 -8.83
CA LEU A 111 -7.35 7.54 -9.03
C LEU A 111 -7.99 8.05 -7.74
N GLY A 112 -7.89 7.29 -6.64
CA GLY A 112 -8.40 7.68 -5.31
C GLY A 112 -9.90 7.94 -5.27
N MET A 113 -10.67 7.44 -6.25
CA MET A 113 -12.09 7.70 -6.32
C MET A 113 -12.82 6.85 -5.26
N ARG A 114 -13.80 7.44 -4.58
CA ARG A 114 -14.65 6.72 -3.63
C ARG A 114 -16.12 6.83 -4.04
N LYS A 115 -16.85 5.73 -3.89
CA LYS A 115 -18.30 5.70 -4.09
C LYS A 115 -18.96 6.50 -2.97
N VAL A 116 -19.63 7.59 -3.31
CA VAL A 116 -20.45 8.34 -2.36
C VAL A 116 -21.86 7.77 -2.45
N CYS A 117 -22.50 7.44 -1.32
CA CYS A 117 -23.91 7.05 -1.28
C CYS A 117 -24.74 8.20 -0.68
N ALA A 118 -25.71 8.73 -1.43
CA ALA A 118 -26.70 9.65 -0.87
C ALA A 118 -27.67 8.87 0.02
N LYS A 119 -27.98 9.39 1.22
CA LYS A 119 -28.71 8.68 2.28
C LYS A 119 -30.24 8.66 2.11
N LEU A 120 -30.74 8.93 0.91
CA LEU A 120 -32.15 8.77 0.55
C LEU A 120 -32.20 7.82 -0.62
N GLY A 121 -32.89 6.69 -0.42
CA GLY A 121 -32.85 5.49 -1.26
C GLY A 121 -32.86 5.79 -2.76
N CYS A 122 -31.68 5.74 -3.37
CA CYS A 122 -31.48 5.67 -4.81
C CYS A 122 -30.06 5.18 -5.08
N ILE A 123 -29.94 4.29 -6.06
CA ILE A 123 -28.73 3.62 -6.53
C ILE A 123 -27.62 4.64 -6.79
N CYS A 124 -26.60 4.68 -5.94
CA CYS A 124 -25.54 5.68 -6.09
C CYS A 124 -24.45 5.17 -7.05
N THR A 125 -24.32 5.81 -8.21
CA THR A 125 -23.27 5.56 -9.23
C THR A 125 -22.36 6.76 -9.47
N MET A 126 -22.19 7.65 -8.48
CA MET A 126 -21.27 8.78 -8.63
C MET A 126 -20.00 8.60 -7.79
N TRP A 127 -18.88 8.48 -8.50
CA TRP A 127 -17.53 8.54 -7.99
C TRP A 127 -17.09 9.99 -7.99
N ASN A 128 -17.03 10.62 -6.81
CA ASN A 128 -16.65 12.03 -6.73
C ASN A 128 -15.14 12.16 -6.53
N ILE A 129 -14.47 12.82 -7.47
CA ILE A 129 -13.25 13.60 -7.23
C ILE A 129 -13.73 14.98 -6.81
N LEU A 130 -13.43 15.40 -5.59
CA LEU A 130 -13.38 16.82 -5.26
C LEU A 130 -11.98 17.16 -4.80
N CYS A 131 -11.51 18.29 -5.34
CA CYS A 131 -10.28 19.02 -5.05
C CYS A 131 -8.98 18.45 -5.65
N THR A 132 -8.67 18.86 -6.89
CA THR A 132 -7.46 19.66 -7.24
C THR A 132 -7.29 19.73 -8.75
N ASP A 133 -8.07 20.56 -9.46
CA ASP A 133 -7.57 21.13 -10.72
C ASP A 133 -8.32 22.44 -11.03
N ALA A 134 -7.59 23.54 -11.07
CA ALA A 134 -8.11 24.89 -11.24
C ALA A 134 -8.29 25.28 -12.72
N THR A 135 -8.35 24.31 -13.64
CA THR A 135 -8.35 24.57 -15.09
C THR A 135 -9.72 24.45 -15.77
N LEU A 136 -10.76 23.94 -15.09
CA LEU A 136 -12.10 23.73 -15.68
C LEU A 136 -13.12 24.87 -15.42
N LYS A 137 -12.64 26.09 -15.15
CA LYS A 137 -13.53 27.26 -14.97
C LYS A 137 -14.00 27.93 -16.27
N LEU A 138 -13.53 27.49 -17.44
CA LEU A 138 -13.85 28.14 -18.73
C LEU A 138 -14.89 27.42 -19.59
N TYR A 139 -15.39 26.23 -19.21
CA TYR A 139 -16.34 25.47 -20.06
C TYR A 139 -17.82 25.60 -19.65
N TRP A 140 -18.14 26.37 -18.60
CA TRP A 140 -19.50 26.46 -18.03
C TRP A 140 -20.22 27.80 -18.28
N HIS A 141 -19.87 28.55 -19.32
CA HIS A 141 -20.55 29.81 -19.64
C HIS A 141 -21.19 29.86 -21.04
N GLN A 142 -21.62 28.72 -21.57
CA GLN A 142 -22.35 28.71 -22.86
C GLN A 142 -23.36 27.56 -22.99
N LYS A 143 -24.29 27.46 -22.03
CA LYS A 143 -25.61 26.87 -22.27
C LYS A 143 -26.66 27.47 -21.34
#